data_AF-A0A0S3J506-F1
#
_entry.id   AF-A0A0S3J506-F1
#
_cell.length_a   1.000
_cell.length_b   1.000
_cell.length_c   1.000
_cell.angle_alpha   90.00
_cell.angle_beta   90.00
_cell.angle_gamma   90.00
#
_symmetry.space_group_name_H-M   'P 1'
#
loop_
_entity.id
_entity.type
_entity.pdbx_description
1 polymer ?
#
loop_
_entity_poly.entity_id
_entity_poly.type
_entity_poly.pdbx_seq_one_letter_code
_entity_poly.pdbx_strand_id
1 'polypeptide(L)'
;WQIMIHGESYKRIVAEAAKLALGEENIIERCFIVELLLDANEENRIAGAVGFSVRENKVYIIKCKTMMVACGGAVNIYQPRSIGEGMGRAWYPVWNAGSTYTMAMKVGAELTMVENRFTPARFKDGYGPV
;
A
#
# COMPACT_ATOMS: atom_id res chain seq x y z
N TRP A 1 -22.13 -1.42 -17.25
CA TRP A 1 -21.43 -2.28 -18.23
C TRP A 1 -20.26 -2.94 -17.53
N GLN A 2 -20.20 -4.27 -17.53
CA GLN A 2 -19.04 -5.02 -17.07
C GLN A 2 -18.28 -5.52 -18.29
N ILE A 3 -16.95 -5.39 -18.28
CA ILE A 3 -16.08 -5.95 -19.32
C ILE A 3 -15.41 -7.18 -18.70
N MET A 4 -15.68 -8.34 -19.30
CA MET A 4 -15.12 -9.60 -18.83
C MET A 4 -13.71 -9.79 -19.39
N ILE A 5 -12.78 -10.23 -18.54
CA ILE A 5 -11.40 -10.56 -18.91
C ILE A 5 -10.98 -11.89 -18.28
N HIS A 6 -10.02 -12.57 -18.90
CA HIS A 6 -9.32 -13.70 -18.28
C HIS A 6 -8.12 -13.19 -17.49
N GLY A 7 -8.40 -12.63 -16.30
CA GLY A 7 -7.48 -11.75 -15.57
C GLY A 7 -6.51 -12.43 -14.59
N GLU A 8 -6.31 -13.75 -14.63
CA GLU A 8 -5.44 -14.46 -13.67
C GLU A 8 -4.03 -13.85 -13.60
N SER A 9 -3.47 -13.49 -14.76
CA SER A 9 -2.14 -12.92 -14.88
C SER A 9 -2.12 -11.38 -14.86
N TYR A 10 -3.21 -10.71 -14.48
CA TYR A 10 -3.31 -9.24 -14.62
C TYR A 10 -2.18 -8.51 -13.90
N LYS A 11 -1.86 -8.87 -12.64
CA LYS A 11 -0.74 -8.24 -11.92
C LYS A 11 0.62 -8.58 -12.54
N ARG A 12 0.80 -9.79 -13.08
CA ARG A 12 2.06 -10.18 -13.74
C ARG A 12 2.32 -9.32 -14.97
N ILE A 13 1.32 -9.15 -15.83
CA ILE A 13 1.40 -8.34 -17.05
C ILE A 13 1.76 -6.89 -16.72
N VAL A 14 1.05 -6.28 -15.76
CA VAL A 14 1.31 -4.88 -15.37
C VAL A 14 2.66 -4.71 -14.69
N ALA A 15 3.08 -5.67 -13.84
CA ALA A 15 4.37 -5.61 -13.16
C ALA A 15 5.55 -5.77 -14.13
N GLU A 16 5.42 -6.63 -15.13
CA GLU A 16 6.44 -6.81 -16.17
C GLU A 16 6.63 -5.54 -16.99
N ALA A 17 5.53 -4.90 -17.43
CA ALA A 17 5.60 -3.62 -18.13
C ALA A 17 6.29 -2.53 -17.29
N ALA A 18 5.98 -2.44 -15.99
CA ALA A 18 6.63 -1.49 -15.09
C ALA A 18 8.12 -1.79 -14.89
N LYS A 19 8.49 -3.07 -14.73
CA LYS A 19 9.88 -3.51 -14.57
C LYS A 19 10.71 -3.20 -15.82
N LEU A 20 10.16 -3.45 -17.02
CA LEU A 20 10.82 -3.13 -18.29
C LEU A 20 11.01 -1.63 -18.50
N ALA A 21 10.03 -0.81 -18.08
CA ALA A 21 10.10 0.63 -18.21
C ALA A 21 11.07 1.29 -17.23
N LEU A 22 11.16 0.79 -15.99
CA LEU A 22 11.97 1.40 -14.93
C LEU A 22 13.39 0.82 -14.84
N GLY A 23 13.61 -0.42 -15.26
CA GLY A 23 14.84 -1.16 -14.95
C GLY A 23 14.79 -1.81 -13.56
N GLU A 24 15.31 -3.03 -13.44
CA GLU A 24 15.28 -3.81 -12.20
C GLU A 24 16.13 -3.19 -11.09
N GLU A 25 17.23 -2.55 -11.46
CA GLU A 25 18.13 -1.83 -10.56
C GLU A 25 17.47 -0.66 -9.84
N ASN A 26 16.37 -0.12 -10.38
CA ASN A 26 15.59 0.97 -9.79
C ASN A 26 14.43 0.46 -8.92
N ILE A 27 14.31 -0.86 -8.72
CA ILE A 27 13.24 -1.49 -7.95
C ILE A 27 13.82 -2.17 -6.71
N ILE A 28 13.45 -1.63 -5.53
CA ILE A 28 13.83 -2.22 -4.25
C ILE A 28 12.63 -3.00 -3.71
N GLU A 29 12.67 -4.32 -3.82
CA GLU A 29 11.69 -5.20 -3.19
C GLU A 29 12.06 -5.51 -1.73
N ARG A 30 11.08 -6.02 -0.96
CA ARG A 30 11.25 -6.42 0.45
C ARG A 30 11.80 -5.31 1.36
N CYS A 31 11.56 -4.05 1.00
CA CYS A 31 11.76 -2.89 1.85
C CYS A 31 10.39 -2.38 2.32
N PHE A 32 10.20 -2.25 3.63
CA PHE A 32 8.99 -1.67 4.21
C PHE A 32 9.28 -0.23 4.63
N ILE A 33 8.58 0.73 4.01
CA ILE A 33 8.67 2.15 4.35
C ILE A 33 7.81 2.42 5.59
N VAL A 34 8.37 3.14 6.57
CA VAL A 34 7.73 3.40 7.87
C VAL A 34 7.39 4.87 8.09
N GLU A 35 8.23 5.79 7.60
CA GLU A 35 8.12 7.22 7.86
C GLU A 35 8.56 8.02 6.63
N LEU A 36 7.98 9.20 6.47
CA LEU A 36 8.35 10.19 5.46
C LEU A 36 9.18 11.30 6.10
N LEU A 37 10.03 11.94 5.30
CA LEU A 37 10.94 12.99 5.74
C LEU A 37 10.58 14.30 5.03
N LEU A 38 10.38 15.37 5.80
CA LEU A 38 10.26 16.73 5.29
C LEU A 38 11.64 17.38 5.11
N ASP A 39 11.71 18.39 4.25
CA ASP A 39 12.89 19.22 4.06
C ASP A 39 13.18 20.00 5.34
N ALA A 40 14.47 20.16 5.65
CA ALA A 40 14.91 20.83 6.87
C ALA A 40 14.83 22.37 6.78
N ASN A 41 14.81 22.91 5.55
CA ASN A 41 14.87 24.34 5.28
C ASN A 41 13.57 24.88 4.66
N GLU A 42 12.83 24.04 3.93
CA GLU A 42 11.56 24.41 3.31
C GLU A 42 10.37 23.74 4.03
N GLU A 43 9.55 24.54 4.69
CA GLU A 43 8.37 24.06 5.38
C GLU A 43 7.39 23.36 4.42
N ASN A 44 6.80 22.25 4.89
CA ASN A 44 5.81 21.46 4.15
C ASN A 44 6.30 20.94 2.77
N ARG A 45 7.61 20.73 2.61
CA ARG A 45 8.19 20.11 1.43
C ARG A 45 8.72 18.71 1.73
N ILE A 46 8.37 17.73 0.90
CA ILE A 46 8.91 16.36 1.02
C ILE A 46 10.38 16.29 0.61
N ALA A 47 11.18 15.53 1.36
CA ALA A 47 12.59 15.30 1.11
C ALA A 47 12.99 13.81 1.01
N GLY A 48 12.15 12.89 1.49
CA GLY A 48 12.48 11.47 1.45
C GLY A 48 11.57 10.54 2.22
N ALA A 49 12.04 9.30 2.38
CA ALA A 49 11.41 8.27 3.19
C ALA A 49 12.46 7.41 3.92
N VAL A 50 12.03 6.81 5.03
CA VAL A 50 12.81 5.83 5.78
C VAL A 50 12.08 4.49 5.77
N GLY A 51 12.83 3.41 5.56
CA GLY A 51 12.33 2.05 5.62
C GLY A 51 13.41 1.07 6.04
N PHE A 52 13.05 -0.20 6.13
CA PHE A 52 14.00 -1.26 6.45
C PHE A 52 13.74 -2.53 5.63
N SER A 53 14.79 -3.31 5.41
CA SER A 53 14.67 -4.63 4.77
C SER A 53 13.98 -5.61 5.70
N VAL A 54 13.02 -6.37 5.16
CA VAL A 54 12.41 -7.51 5.87
C VAL A 54 13.14 -8.83 5.58
N ARG A 55 14.37 -8.76 5.07
CA ARG A 55 15.23 -9.91 4.76
C ARG A 55 16.62 -9.80 5.39
N GLU A 56 17.06 -8.60 5.71
CA GLU A 56 18.40 -8.30 6.19
C GLU A 56 18.34 -7.15 7.21
N ASN A 57 19.35 -7.01 8.07
CA ASN A 57 19.45 -5.90 9.01
C ASN A 57 19.96 -4.62 8.33
N LYS A 58 19.14 -4.07 7.44
CA LYS A 58 19.48 -2.91 6.62
C LYS A 58 18.39 -1.85 6.70
N VAL A 59 18.79 -0.63 7.08
CA VAL A 59 17.93 0.56 7.07
C VAL A 59 18.17 1.33 5.76
N TYR A 60 17.08 1.73 5.11
CA TYR A 60 17.08 2.55 3.91
C TYR A 60 16.68 3.98 4.26
N ILE A 61 17.50 4.93 3.82
CA ILE A 61 17.18 6.35 3.81
C ILE A 61 17.15 6.78 2.35
N ILE A 62 15.96 7.03 1.82
CA ILE A 62 15.72 7.35 0.42
C ILE A 62 15.46 8.85 0.31
N LYS A 63 16.37 9.58 -0.33
CA LYS A 63 16.19 11.01 -0.62
C LYS A 63 15.50 11.18 -1.97
N CYS A 64 14.54 12.09 -2.07
CA CYS A 64 13.81 12.36 -3.30
C CYS A 64 13.40 13.83 -3.40
N LYS A 65 13.19 14.32 -4.62
CA LYS A 65 12.64 15.67 -4.87
C LYS A 65 11.10 15.67 -4.92
N THR A 66 10.53 14.53 -5.29
CA THR A 66 9.10 14.25 -5.42
C THR A 66 8.87 12.78 -5.05
N MET A 67 7.70 12.47 -4.50
CA MET A 67 7.33 11.09 -4.19
C MET A 67 5.85 10.83 -4.43
N MET A 68 5.52 9.55 -4.62
CA MET A 68 4.15 9.05 -4.64
C MET A 68 4.01 7.96 -3.58
N VAL A 69 2.96 8.05 -2.76
CA VAL A 69 2.63 7.04 -1.75
C VAL A 69 1.48 6.19 -2.28
N ALA A 70 1.79 4.99 -2.76
CA ALA A 70 0.84 4.07 -3.39
C ALA A 70 0.74 2.73 -2.63
N CYS A 71 0.54 2.79 -1.32
CA CYS A 71 0.59 1.62 -0.42
C CYS A 71 -0.80 0.98 -0.15
N GLY A 72 -1.79 1.25 -1.00
CA GLY A 72 -3.16 0.75 -0.84
C GLY A 72 -3.94 1.42 0.29
N GLY A 73 -5.03 0.78 0.71
CA GLY A 73 -5.94 1.27 1.76
C GLY A 73 -5.64 0.70 3.16
N ALA A 74 -6.69 0.51 3.96
CA ALA A 74 -6.60 -0.08 5.30
C ALA A 74 -7.63 -1.20 5.50
N VAL A 75 -7.19 -2.34 6.03
CA VAL A 75 -8.03 -3.49 6.39
C VAL A 75 -7.66 -4.00 7.79
N ASN A 76 -8.45 -4.93 8.32
CA ASN A 76 -8.29 -5.46 9.68
C ASN A 76 -8.31 -4.41 10.81
N ILE A 77 -8.78 -3.19 10.51
CA ILE A 77 -9.06 -2.13 11.48
C ILE A 77 -10.39 -2.38 12.25
N TYR A 78 -11.25 -3.25 11.71
CA TYR A 78 -12.46 -3.76 12.37
C TYR A 78 -12.35 -5.27 12.52
N GLN A 79 -12.96 -5.83 13.58
CA GLN A 79 -13.01 -7.28 13.77
C GLN A 79 -13.78 -7.96 12.62
N PRO A 80 -13.19 -8.96 11.94
CA PRO A 80 -13.87 -9.69 10.88
C PRO A 80 -14.92 -10.68 11.43
N ARG A 81 -15.77 -11.20 10.52
CA ARG A 81 -16.82 -12.18 10.87
C ARG A 81 -16.27 -13.55 11.24
N SER A 82 -15.11 -13.92 10.70
CA SER A 82 -14.42 -15.17 11.01
C SER A 82 -13.16 -14.87 11.82
N ILE A 83 -13.05 -15.51 12.99
CA ILE A 83 -11.88 -15.43 13.88
C ILE A 83 -10.99 -16.68 13.75
N GLY A 84 -9.75 -16.62 14.24
CA GLY A 84 -8.75 -17.68 14.05
C GLY A 84 -8.13 -17.62 12.64
N GLU A 85 -7.98 -18.77 11.98
CA GLU A 85 -7.40 -18.83 10.62
C GLU A 85 -8.19 -18.03 9.58
N GLY A 86 -9.50 -17.89 9.79
CA GLY A 86 -10.38 -17.09 8.93
C GLY A 86 -10.10 -15.59 8.95
N MET A 87 -9.31 -15.09 9.90
CA MET A 87 -8.97 -13.66 10.02
C MET A 87 -8.16 -13.16 8.81
N GLY A 88 -7.45 -14.05 8.11
CA GLY A 88 -6.75 -13.74 6.87
C GLY A 88 -7.66 -13.52 5.65
N ARG A 89 -8.96 -13.84 5.76
CA ARG A 89 -9.93 -13.82 4.65
C ARG A 89 -10.76 -12.54 4.61
N ALA A 90 -10.09 -11.39 4.70
CA ALA A 90 -10.72 -10.10 4.44
C ALA A 90 -11.12 -9.97 2.96
N TRP A 91 -12.18 -9.20 2.68
CA TRP A 91 -12.60 -8.93 1.30
C TRP A 91 -11.58 -8.11 0.51
N TYR A 92 -10.95 -7.13 1.18
CA TYR A 92 -9.87 -6.32 0.63
C TYR A 92 -8.52 -6.89 1.11
N PRO A 93 -7.40 -6.67 0.39
CA PRO A 93 -6.15 -7.39 0.66
C PRO A 93 -5.62 -7.23 2.09
N VAL A 94 -5.43 -8.35 2.79
CA VAL A 94 -5.09 -8.41 4.23
C VAL A 94 -3.80 -7.67 4.62
N TRP A 95 -2.89 -7.50 3.66
CA TRP A 95 -1.61 -6.82 3.87
C TRP A 95 -1.71 -5.28 3.85
N ASN A 96 -2.88 -4.71 3.55
CA ASN A 96 -3.08 -3.26 3.53
C ASN A 96 -3.29 -2.70 4.95
N ALA A 97 -2.21 -2.22 5.57
CA ALA A 97 -2.21 -1.75 6.97
C ALA A 97 -2.54 -0.25 7.14
N GLY A 98 -2.98 0.45 6.10
CA GLY A 98 -3.22 1.91 6.16
C GLY A 98 -1.95 2.76 6.08
N SER A 99 -0.83 2.20 5.58
CA SER A 99 0.45 2.91 5.46
C SER A 99 0.33 4.21 4.66
N THR A 100 -0.47 4.22 3.58
CA THR A 100 -0.71 5.44 2.78
C THR A 100 -1.20 6.59 3.64
N TYR A 101 -2.24 6.33 4.45
CA TYR A 101 -2.92 7.36 5.23
C TYR A 101 -2.02 7.88 6.35
N THR A 102 -1.46 6.96 7.15
CA THR A 102 -0.68 7.34 8.33
C THR A 102 0.59 8.09 7.95
N MET A 103 1.31 7.63 6.93
CA MET A 103 2.55 8.27 6.49
C MET A 103 2.30 9.68 5.96
N ALA A 104 1.28 9.86 5.10
CA ALA A 104 0.95 11.17 4.55
C ALA A 104 0.41 12.13 5.64
N MET A 105 -0.49 11.65 6.50
CA MET A 105 -1.06 12.43 7.60
C MET A 105 0.01 12.95 8.56
N LYS A 106 1.01 12.11 8.91
CA LYS A 106 2.08 12.48 9.83
C LYS A 106 2.97 13.62 9.31
N VAL A 107 3.10 13.76 7.99
CA VAL A 107 3.83 14.89 7.38
C VAL A 107 2.94 16.08 7.06
N GLY A 108 1.71 16.11 7.57
CA GLY A 108 0.80 17.24 7.44
C GLY A 108 -0.02 17.26 6.15
N ALA A 109 -0.07 16.17 5.38
CA ALA A 109 -0.94 16.09 4.22
C ALA A 109 -2.41 16.08 4.65
N GLU A 110 -3.22 16.95 4.02
CA GLU A 110 -4.66 17.00 4.26
C GLU A 110 -5.32 15.68 3.82
N LEU A 111 -6.18 15.14 4.68
CA LEU A 111 -7.03 14.00 4.37
C LEU A 111 -8.46 14.47 4.14
N THR A 112 -9.21 13.75 3.31
CA THR A 112 -10.61 14.05 3.01
C THR A 112 -11.45 12.78 3.05
N MET A 113 -12.72 12.91 3.44
CA MET A 113 -13.71 11.83 3.51
C MET A 113 -13.23 10.59 4.30
N VAL A 114 -12.49 10.79 5.38
CA VAL A 114 -11.92 9.69 6.19
C VAL A 114 -12.98 8.89 6.96
N GLU A 115 -14.16 9.47 7.14
CA GLU A 115 -15.34 8.83 7.69
C GLU A 115 -16.01 7.85 6.71
N ASN A 116 -15.75 7.99 5.41
CA ASN A 116 -16.30 7.11 4.40
C ASN A 116 -15.68 5.73 4.49
N ARG A 117 -16.52 4.70 4.58
CA ARG A 117 -16.10 3.29 4.62
C ARG A 117 -16.82 2.48 3.57
N PHE A 118 -16.17 1.41 3.13
CA PHE A 118 -16.77 0.46 2.20
C PHE A 118 -17.08 -0.88 2.89
N THR A 119 -18.35 -1.26 2.93
CA THR A 119 -18.82 -2.53 3.52
C THR A 119 -19.44 -3.40 2.42
N PRO A 120 -18.69 -4.36 1.85
CA PRO A 120 -19.12 -5.13 0.70
C PRO A 120 -20.14 -6.22 1.06
N ALA A 121 -21.19 -6.38 0.24
CA ALA A 121 -22.07 -7.55 0.25
C ALA A 121 -21.53 -8.61 -0.73
N ARG A 122 -21.09 -9.76 -0.22
CA ARG A 122 -20.47 -10.86 -0.98
C ARG A 122 -20.95 -12.21 -0.45
N PHE A 123 -20.57 -13.30 -1.13
CA PHE A 123 -20.79 -14.64 -0.61
C PHE A 123 -20.18 -14.79 0.78
N LYS A 124 -20.97 -15.34 1.70
CA LYS A 124 -20.59 -15.50 3.11
C LYS A 124 -19.31 -16.34 3.23
N ASP A 125 -18.40 -15.91 4.11
CA ASP A 125 -17.11 -16.54 4.45
C ASP A 125 -16.07 -16.64 3.30
N GLY A 126 -16.48 -16.42 2.05
CA GLY A 126 -15.68 -16.53 0.84
C GLY A 126 -14.90 -15.28 0.46
N TYR A 127 -13.94 -15.47 -0.44
CA TYR A 127 -12.91 -14.50 -0.84
C TYR A 127 -13.43 -13.19 -1.46
N GLY A 128 -12.53 -12.21 -1.48
CA GLY A 128 -12.59 -10.93 -2.20
C GLY A 128 -12.87 -11.07 -3.71
N PRO A 129 -12.93 -9.95 -4.45
CA PRO A 129 -13.25 -10.01 -5.88
C PRO A 129 -12.24 -10.89 -6.61
N VAL A 130 -12.74 -11.87 -7.36
CA VAL A 130 -11.96 -12.57 -8.40
C VAL A 130 -11.43 -11.57 -9.41
#